data_AF-A0A1A2DC20-F1
#
_entry.id   AF-A0A1A2DC20-F1
#
_cell.length_a   1.000
_cell.length_b   1.000
_cell.length_c   1.000
_cell.angle_alpha   90.00
_cell.angle_beta   90.00
_cell.angle_gamma   90.00
#
_symmetry.space_group_name_H-M   'P 1'
#
loop_
_entity.id
_entity.type
_entity.pdbx_description
1 polymer ?
#
loop_
_entity_poly.entity_id
_entity_poly.type
_entity_poly.pdbx_seq_one_letter_code
_entity_poly.pdbx_strand_id
1 'polypeptide(L)'
;MSLVASFGSALLPEEYGGPTPPELTDRVERYLRQLPTTSRVAMRAGMFALAAASYVTTGRSLPRLGPDRREQVVRRVAALSPDAGAAVEAMKAVVLLANGAETYAPELLSHAKEHGTARRDATLNVVSSAESGSVVTADAVIVGSGAGGAMVARTLARAGLDVVVLEEGRRWTVEEFRTTHPIDRYAGLYRGGGATIALGRPSVVLPIGRAVGGTTVVNSGTCYRPPAEVQRRWRDEFGLALADSDRLTERLDDVEHTLRVAPVPLEVMGRNGRLLLDAAATLGWRAAPIPRNAPGCEGCCQCAIGCPRNAKFGVHLNALPEACAAGARIISDARVERVLHRHGRARGVRARRADGTALDVLADTVLVAAGATETPGLLRRSDFGAHPRLGRNLALHPATMLAGRFEDDVVAWHGVLQSAAVHELHESHGVLIEATSTPPGMGSMVFPGYGAELLGWLDTAPRVATFGAMVADRGVGSVSSVRGETLVRYNISRADIAKLVVAIEAMGRLLFAAGATEVLTGLPGATTVTSLPALQDALRRCDPKGLHLAAFHPTGTAAAGVDAQLCPVDETGRLRGVDGVWVADASILPSCPEVNPQVSIMALALGVADEVLSARS
;
A
#
# COMPACT_ATOMS: atom_id res chain seq x y z
N MET A 1 -3.25 32.68 -15.58
CA MET A 1 -3.34 31.72 -14.45
C MET A 1 -3.10 30.32 -14.98
N SER A 2 -2.30 29.50 -14.28
CA SER A 2 -2.07 28.10 -14.68
C SER A 2 -3.36 27.28 -14.58
N LEU A 3 -3.42 26.11 -15.23
CA LEU A 3 -4.55 25.18 -15.10
C LEU A 3 -4.73 24.69 -13.65
N VAL A 4 -3.61 24.46 -12.96
CA VAL A 4 -3.57 24.09 -11.55
C VAL A 4 -4.17 25.17 -10.67
N ALA A 5 -3.74 26.42 -10.85
CA ALA A 5 -4.29 27.56 -10.11
C ALA A 5 -5.81 27.67 -10.35
N SER A 6 -6.26 27.46 -11.58
CA SER A 6 -7.67 27.58 -11.95
C SER A 6 -8.55 26.53 -11.28
N PHE A 7 -8.12 25.27 -11.25
CA PHE A 7 -8.85 24.22 -10.56
C PHE A 7 -8.73 24.35 -9.04
N GLY A 8 -7.52 24.64 -8.57
CA GLY A 8 -7.19 24.82 -7.17
C GLY A 8 -8.01 25.93 -6.51
N SER A 9 -8.20 27.08 -7.18
CA SER A 9 -9.02 28.18 -6.66
C SER A 9 -10.53 27.90 -6.65
N ALA A 10 -10.97 26.80 -7.25
CA ALA A 10 -12.34 26.29 -7.14
C ALA A 10 -12.46 25.26 -6.00
N LEU A 11 -11.39 24.49 -5.74
CA LEU A 11 -11.35 23.52 -4.65
C LEU A 11 -11.11 24.18 -3.29
N LEU A 12 -10.09 25.03 -3.19
CA LEU A 12 -9.61 25.69 -1.99
C LEU A 12 -9.54 27.20 -2.24
N PRO A 13 -10.70 27.89 -2.32
CA PRO A 13 -10.74 29.32 -2.62
C PRO A 13 -10.05 30.14 -1.52
N GLU A 14 -9.16 31.05 -1.94
CA GLU A 14 -8.51 32.03 -1.07
C GLU A 14 -9.55 32.90 -0.35
N GLU A 15 -10.67 33.16 -1.02
CA GLU A 15 -11.80 33.93 -0.48
C GLU A 15 -12.40 33.32 0.80
N TYR A 16 -12.17 32.03 1.06
CA TYR A 16 -12.60 31.33 2.28
C TYR A 16 -11.42 30.85 3.15
N GLY A 17 -10.24 31.45 3.00
CA GLY A 17 -9.05 31.09 3.79
C GLY A 17 -8.20 29.96 3.21
N GLY A 18 -8.46 29.56 1.95
CA GLY A 18 -7.58 28.67 1.21
C GLY A 18 -6.23 29.32 0.85
N PRO A 19 -5.24 28.53 0.36
CA PRO A 19 -3.97 29.06 -0.10
C PRO A 19 -4.15 29.95 -1.34
N THR A 20 -3.21 30.87 -1.54
CA THR A 20 -3.21 31.69 -2.75
C THR A 20 -3.00 30.81 -4.00
N PRO A 21 -3.54 31.19 -5.18
CA PRO A 21 -3.37 30.40 -6.40
C PRO A 21 -1.90 30.12 -6.81
N PRO A 22 -0.93 31.05 -6.63
CA PRO A 22 0.49 30.77 -6.84
C PRO A 22 1.04 29.69 -5.89
N GLU A 23 0.78 29.79 -4.58
CA GLU A 23 1.23 28.79 -3.59
C GLU A 23 0.69 27.40 -3.92
N LEU A 24 -0.60 27.31 -4.25
CA LEU A 24 -1.22 26.04 -4.60
C LEU A 24 -0.64 25.46 -5.90
N THR A 25 -0.28 26.32 -6.86
CA THR A 25 0.39 25.89 -8.09
C THR A 25 1.74 25.26 -7.79
N ASP A 26 2.56 25.91 -6.96
CA ASP A 26 3.89 25.43 -6.61
C ASP A 26 3.83 24.09 -5.86
N ARG A 27 2.91 23.99 -4.88
CA ARG A 27 2.65 22.75 -4.12
C ARG A 27 2.32 21.58 -5.04
N VAL A 28 1.37 21.77 -5.96
CA VAL A 28 0.88 20.70 -6.84
C VAL A 28 1.90 20.37 -7.94
N GLU A 29 2.56 21.36 -8.55
CA GLU A 29 3.59 21.12 -9.59
C GLU A 29 4.85 20.45 -9.02
N ARG A 30 5.16 20.61 -7.73
CA ARG A 30 6.20 19.80 -7.04
C ARG A 30 5.89 18.31 -7.13
N TYR A 31 4.63 17.92 -6.89
CA TYR A 31 4.22 16.52 -6.95
C TYR A 31 4.03 16.02 -8.39
N LEU A 32 3.35 16.79 -9.26
CA LEU A 32 3.09 16.40 -10.65
C LEU A 32 4.38 16.12 -11.44
N ARG A 33 5.49 16.81 -11.13
CA ARG A 33 6.81 16.57 -11.75
C ARG A 33 7.41 15.21 -11.42
N GLN A 34 6.98 14.59 -10.32
CA GLN A 34 7.45 13.27 -9.87
C GLN A 34 6.54 12.13 -10.33
N LEU A 35 5.32 12.44 -10.78
CA LEU A 35 4.41 11.46 -11.35
C LEU A 35 4.85 11.00 -12.76
N PRO A 36 4.47 9.78 -13.16
CA PRO A 36 4.64 9.30 -14.53
C PRO A 36 4.06 10.29 -15.56
N THR A 37 4.70 10.36 -16.73
CA THR A 37 4.30 11.26 -17.82
C THR A 37 2.83 11.09 -18.20
N THR A 38 2.34 9.84 -18.26
CA THR A 38 0.94 9.53 -18.56
C THR A 38 -0.02 10.13 -17.54
N SER A 39 0.26 9.97 -16.24
CA SER A 39 -0.53 10.56 -15.16
C SER A 39 -0.52 12.08 -15.20
N ARG A 40 0.65 12.69 -15.48
CA ARG A 40 0.80 14.15 -15.59
C ARG A 40 -0.01 14.71 -16.76
N VAL A 41 0.03 14.06 -17.92
CA VAL A 41 -0.74 14.46 -19.11
C VAL A 41 -2.23 14.33 -18.84
N ALA A 42 -2.68 13.21 -18.23
CA ALA A 42 -4.07 13.00 -17.88
C ALA A 42 -4.60 14.07 -16.91
N MET A 43 -3.83 14.40 -15.86
CA MET A 43 -4.15 15.47 -14.92
C MET A 43 -4.31 16.84 -15.62
N ARG A 44 -3.35 17.21 -16.48
CA ARG A 44 -3.40 18.49 -17.21
C ARG A 44 -4.57 18.54 -18.19
N ALA A 45 -4.87 17.45 -18.88
CA ALA A 45 -6.03 17.35 -19.77
C ALA A 45 -7.36 17.50 -19.00
N GLY A 46 -7.49 16.86 -17.83
CA GLY A 46 -8.66 17.00 -16.96
C GLY A 46 -8.87 18.43 -16.48
N MET A 47 -7.81 19.09 -16.00
CA MET A 47 -7.89 20.49 -15.56
C MET A 47 -8.21 21.44 -16.73
N PHE A 48 -7.68 21.18 -17.93
CA PHE A 48 -8.03 21.93 -19.13
C PHE A 48 -9.51 21.77 -19.50
N ALA A 49 -10.03 20.54 -19.46
CA ALA A 49 -11.44 20.27 -19.74
C ALA A 49 -12.36 21.02 -18.77
N LEU A 50 -12.00 21.09 -17.50
CA LEU A 50 -12.74 21.87 -16.49
C LEU A 50 -12.69 23.38 -16.79
N ALA A 51 -11.52 23.91 -17.13
CA ALA A 51 -11.37 25.33 -17.49
C ALA A 51 -12.19 25.69 -18.75
N ALA A 52 -12.23 24.79 -19.74
CA ALA A 52 -13.06 24.94 -20.92
C ALA A 52 -14.55 24.88 -20.59
N ALA A 53 -14.97 23.92 -19.74
CA ALA A 53 -16.35 23.80 -19.29
C ALA A 53 -16.85 25.06 -18.57
N SER A 54 -15.99 25.71 -17.77
CA SER A 54 -16.31 27.02 -17.18
C SER A 54 -16.64 28.06 -18.26
N TYR A 55 -15.79 28.20 -19.27
CA TYR A 55 -15.99 29.21 -20.30
C TYR A 55 -17.26 28.95 -21.12
N VAL A 56 -17.49 27.69 -21.50
CA VAL A 56 -18.67 27.28 -22.27
C VAL A 56 -19.96 27.49 -21.48
N THR A 57 -19.97 27.20 -20.18
CA THR A 57 -21.20 27.25 -19.37
C THR A 57 -21.49 28.60 -18.73
N THR A 58 -20.49 29.48 -18.59
CA THR A 58 -20.62 30.76 -17.87
C THR A 58 -20.18 31.98 -18.68
N GLY A 59 -19.59 31.79 -19.87
CA GLY A 59 -19.02 32.87 -20.68
C GLY A 59 -17.74 33.50 -20.08
N ARG A 60 -17.22 32.96 -18.97
CA ARG A 60 -16.03 33.46 -18.26
C ARG A 60 -15.11 32.30 -17.89
N SER A 61 -13.81 32.60 -17.84
CA SER A 61 -12.84 31.65 -17.28
C SER A 61 -13.09 31.43 -15.79
N LEU A 62 -12.81 30.23 -15.31
CA LEU A 62 -13.07 29.81 -13.93
C LEU A 62 -12.52 30.79 -12.87
N PRO A 63 -11.31 31.37 -13.02
CA PRO A 63 -10.78 32.33 -12.04
C PRO A 63 -11.56 33.65 -11.96
N ARG A 64 -12.26 34.04 -13.04
CA ARG A 64 -13.04 35.29 -13.10
C ARG A 64 -14.44 35.15 -12.50
N LEU A 65 -14.79 33.97 -12.03
CA LEU A 65 -16.03 33.71 -11.29
C LEU A 65 -15.79 33.93 -9.79
N GLY A 66 -16.84 34.27 -9.05
CA GLY A 66 -16.82 34.20 -7.58
C GLY A 66 -16.81 32.75 -7.09
N PRO A 67 -16.41 32.50 -5.82
CA PRO A 67 -16.16 31.17 -5.27
C PRO A 67 -17.35 30.21 -5.42
N ASP A 68 -18.57 30.64 -5.09
CA ASP A 68 -19.79 29.80 -5.25
C ASP A 68 -20.02 29.35 -6.71
N ARG A 69 -19.74 30.24 -7.67
CA ARG A 69 -19.90 29.92 -9.09
C ARG A 69 -18.80 28.98 -9.57
N ARG A 70 -17.57 29.09 -9.04
CA ARG A 70 -16.49 28.13 -9.34
C ARG A 70 -16.86 26.74 -8.84
N GLU A 71 -17.35 26.64 -7.60
CA GLU A 71 -17.82 25.39 -7.02
C GLU A 71 -18.94 24.76 -7.85
N GLN A 72 -19.94 25.55 -8.26
CA GLN A 72 -21.04 25.07 -9.10
C GLN A 72 -20.56 24.50 -10.43
N VAL A 73 -19.52 25.08 -11.05
CA VAL A 73 -18.92 24.53 -12.28
C VAL A 73 -18.30 23.16 -12.00
N VAL A 74 -17.52 23.02 -10.93
CA VAL A 74 -16.89 21.73 -10.55
C VAL A 74 -17.96 20.67 -10.31
N ARG A 75 -18.99 20.98 -9.51
CA ARG A 75 -20.11 20.06 -9.22
C ARG A 75 -20.84 19.63 -10.49
N ARG A 76 -21.12 20.58 -11.40
CA ARG A 76 -21.77 20.26 -12.68
C ARG A 76 -20.93 19.32 -13.53
N VAL A 77 -19.63 19.55 -13.64
CA VAL A 77 -18.73 18.69 -14.40
C VAL A 77 -18.63 17.30 -13.77
N ALA A 78 -18.50 17.21 -12.46
CA ALA A 78 -18.50 15.94 -11.73
C ALA A 78 -19.82 15.16 -11.91
N ALA A 79 -20.95 15.85 -12.06
CA ALA A 79 -22.26 15.26 -12.26
C ALA A 79 -22.57 14.84 -13.71
N LEU A 80 -21.71 15.16 -14.70
CA LEU A 80 -21.97 14.83 -16.11
C LEU A 80 -22.03 13.32 -16.37
N SER A 81 -21.15 12.57 -15.71
CA SER A 81 -21.11 11.11 -15.77
C SER A 81 -20.31 10.55 -14.59
N PRO A 82 -20.47 9.25 -14.26
CA PRO A 82 -19.65 8.61 -13.23
C PRO A 82 -18.14 8.73 -13.49
N ASP A 83 -17.72 8.62 -14.76
CA ASP A 83 -16.31 8.72 -15.14
C ASP A 83 -15.79 10.16 -15.00
N ALA A 84 -16.61 11.17 -15.31
CA ALA A 84 -16.26 12.58 -15.10
C ALA A 84 -16.13 12.90 -13.60
N GLY A 85 -17.06 12.39 -12.77
CA GLY A 85 -16.99 12.49 -11.32
C GLY A 85 -15.71 11.85 -10.75
N ALA A 86 -15.42 10.61 -11.15
CA ALA A 86 -14.19 9.92 -10.74
C ALA A 86 -12.92 10.68 -11.15
N ALA A 87 -12.90 11.29 -12.34
CA ALA A 87 -11.79 12.11 -12.79
C ALA A 87 -11.63 13.38 -11.93
N VAL A 88 -12.72 14.09 -11.61
CA VAL A 88 -12.68 15.26 -10.71
C VAL A 88 -12.18 14.87 -9.33
N GLU A 89 -12.66 13.77 -8.76
CA GLU A 89 -12.21 13.27 -7.45
C GLU A 89 -10.74 12.85 -7.45
N ALA A 90 -10.26 12.20 -8.52
CA ALA A 90 -8.84 11.89 -8.68
C ALA A 90 -7.98 13.17 -8.75
N MET A 91 -8.44 14.20 -9.46
CA MET A 91 -7.75 15.49 -9.48
C MET A 91 -7.76 16.17 -8.10
N LYS A 92 -8.89 16.14 -7.39
CA LYS A 92 -9.02 16.66 -6.03
C LYS A 92 -8.05 15.96 -5.08
N ALA A 93 -7.96 14.64 -5.12
CA ALA A 93 -7.06 13.86 -4.28
C ALA A 93 -5.58 14.27 -4.45
N VAL A 94 -5.14 14.50 -5.70
CA VAL A 94 -3.78 14.99 -5.99
C VAL A 94 -3.53 16.38 -5.39
N VAL A 95 -4.50 17.29 -5.53
CA VAL A 95 -4.39 18.65 -4.98
C VAL A 95 -4.37 18.63 -3.45
N LEU A 96 -5.25 17.86 -2.82
CA LEU A 96 -5.35 17.75 -1.36
C LEU A 96 -4.14 17.06 -0.74
N LEU A 97 -3.62 16.00 -1.37
CA LEU A 97 -2.39 15.35 -0.93
C LEU A 97 -1.19 16.32 -0.95
N ALA A 98 -1.01 17.05 -2.04
CA ALA A 98 0.08 18.03 -2.15
C ALA A 98 -0.09 19.21 -1.18
N ASN A 99 -1.32 19.74 -1.06
CA ASN A 99 -1.63 20.83 -0.16
C ASN A 99 -1.40 20.43 1.31
N GLY A 100 -1.98 19.31 1.74
CA GLY A 100 -1.83 18.82 3.11
C GLY A 100 -0.39 18.47 3.47
N ALA A 101 0.36 17.89 2.53
CA ALA A 101 1.78 17.62 2.73
C ALA A 101 2.60 18.89 2.98
N GLU A 102 2.32 19.98 2.25
CA GLU A 102 3.00 21.27 2.44
C GLU A 102 2.58 21.93 3.76
N THR A 103 1.27 22.01 4.03
CA THR A 103 0.73 22.65 5.24
C THR A 103 1.33 22.07 6.53
N TYR A 104 1.53 20.75 6.57
CA TYR A 104 2.05 20.05 7.75
C TYR A 104 3.55 19.73 7.69
N ALA A 105 4.26 20.11 6.61
CA ALA A 105 5.69 19.86 6.50
C ALA A 105 6.50 20.50 7.65
N PRO A 106 6.24 21.74 8.10
CA PRO A 106 6.96 22.32 9.23
C PRO A 106 6.80 21.53 10.53
N GLU A 107 5.58 21.09 10.87
CA GLU A 107 5.33 20.25 12.05
C GLU A 107 6.11 18.94 11.95
N LEU A 108 6.01 18.26 10.81
CA LEU A 108 6.65 16.96 10.61
C LEU A 108 8.17 17.01 10.68
N LEU A 109 8.78 18.05 10.10
CA LEU A 109 10.22 18.24 10.09
C LEU A 109 10.73 18.73 11.46
N SER A 110 10.02 19.62 12.13
CA SER A 110 10.38 20.07 13.49
C SER A 110 10.27 18.94 14.50
N HIS A 111 9.16 18.19 14.49
CA HIS A 111 9.01 17.01 15.34
C HIS A 111 10.12 15.98 15.09
N ALA A 112 10.49 15.75 13.83
CA ALA A 112 11.60 14.87 13.50
C ALA A 112 12.93 15.39 14.07
N LYS A 113 13.20 16.70 14.07
CA LYS A 113 14.42 17.28 14.64
C LYS A 113 14.46 17.20 16.16
N GLU A 114 13.34 17.48 16.83
CA GLU A 114 13.22 17.48 18.29
C GLU A 114 13.37 16.07 18.88
N HIS A 115 12.94 15.05 18.14
CA HIS A 115 12.97 13.67 18.60
C HIS A 115 14.11 12.88 17.94
N GLY A 116 14.94 12.25 18.78
CA GLY A 116 16.04 11.40 18.33
C GLY A 116 15.59 10.18 17.53
N THR A 117 16.52 9.55 16.82
CA THR A 117 16.25 8.28 16.15
C THR A 117 16.17 7.14 17.18
N ALA A 118 15.25 6.20 17.00
CA ALA A 118 15.17 4.99 17.80
C ALA A 118 16.31 4.02 17.46
N ARG A 119 16.85 4.10 16.24
CA ARG A 119 18.06 3.41 15.78
C ARG A 119 18.68 4.13 14.59
N ARG A 120 19.97 3.91 14.39
CA ARG A 120 20.70 4.34 13.19
C ARG A 120 20.26 3.53 11.97
N ASP A 121 20.69 3.95 10.79
CA ASP A 121 20.58 3.10 9.60
C ASP A 121 21.43 1.85 9.79
N ALA A 122 20.92 0.71 9.33
CA ALA A 122 21.65 -0.53 9.39
C ALA A 122 22.79 -0.56 8.36
N THR A 123 23.87 -1.27 8.68
CA THR A 123 24.95 -1.55 7.74
C THR A 123 24.43 -2.51 6.67
N LEU A 124 24.46 -2.08 5.41
CA LEU A 124 24.06 -2.86 4.24
C LEU A 124 25.22 -2.87 3.25
N ASN A 125 25.49 -4.03 2.67
CA ASN A 125 26.39 -4.15 1.51
C ASN A 125 25.59 -3.85 0.24
N VAL A 126 25.29 -2.56 0.05
CA VAL A 126 24.48 -2.06 -1.06
C VAL A 126 25.30 -1.11 -1.92
N VAL A 127 25.25 -1.32 -3.24
CA VAL A 127 25.82 -0.44 -4.25
C VAL A 127 24.75 -0.07 -5.26
N SER A 128 24.87 1.10 -5.89
CA SER A 128 23.99 1.44 -7.01
C SER A 128 24.32 0.58 -8.23
N SER A 129 23.35 0.31 -9.09
CA SER A 129 23.60 -0.38 -10.36
C SER A 129 24.63 0.32 -11.23
N ALA A 130 24.78 1.65 -11.10
CA ALA A 130 25.82 2.43 -11.79
C ALA A 130 27.25 2.07 -11.36
N GLU A 131 27.43 1.67 -10.10
CA GLU A 131 28.72 1.30 -9.51
C GLU A 131 29.03 -0.19 -9.67
N SER A 132 28.06 -0.98 -10.13
CA SER A 132 28.21 -2.41 -10.37
C SER A 132 28.88 -2.70 -11.73
N GLY A 133 29.62 -3.80 -11.82
CA GLY A 133 30.10 -4.34 -13.11
C GLY A 133 28.94 -4.74 -14.02
N SER A 134 29.12 -4.72 -15.35
CA SER A 134 28.05 -5.08 -16.30
C SER A 134 27.61 -6.54 -16.23
N VAL A 135 28.49 -7.40 -15.72
CA VAL A 135 28.23 -8.82 -15.45
C VAL A 135 28.70 -9.14 -14.04
N VAL A 136 27.83 -9.78 -13.26
CA VAL A 136 28.12 -10.28 -11.91
C VAL A 136 27.75 -11.76 -11.86
N THR A 137 28.50 -12.55 -11.11
CA THR A 137 28.20 -13.97 -10.84
C THR A 137 27.80 -14.15 -9.38
N ALA A 138 26.95 -15.15 -9.12
CA ALA A 138 26.52 -15.55 -7.79
C ALA A 138 26.02 -17.02 -7.80
N ASP A 139 25.93 -17.64 -6.63
CA ASP A 139 25.27 -18.95 -6.48
C ASP A 139 23.75 -18.84 -6.63
N ALA A 140 23.19 -17.73 -6.14
CA ALA A 140 21.78 -17.41 -6.25
C ALA A 140 21.56 -15.90 -6.49
N VAL A 141 20.58 -15.58 -7.32
CA VAL A 141 20.10 -14.20 -7.53
C VAL A 141 18.65 -14.05 -7.09
N ILE A 142 18.39 -12.99 -6.33
CA ILE A 142 17.07 -12.65 -5.79
C ILE A 142 16.58 -11.38 -6.47
N VAL A 143 15.39 -11.45 -7.06
CA VAL A 143 14.74 -10.34 -7.76
C VAL A 143 13.73 -9.68 -6.81
N GLY A 144 14.12 -8.57 -6.19
CA GLY A 144 13.31 -7.82 -5.24
C GLY A 144 13.78 -8.00 -3.81
N SER A 145 13.97 -6.88 -3.10
CA SER A 145 14.47 -6.83 -1.72
C SER A 145 13.36 -6.72 -0.66
N GLY A 146 12.11 -6.98 -1.05
CA GLY A 146 10.93 -6.86 -0.20
C GLY A 146 10.82 -7.95 0.87
N ALA A 147 9.62 -8.09 1.45
CA ALA A 147 9.35 -8.98 2.57
C ALA A 147 9.89 -10.41 2.37
N GLY A 148 9.52 -11.07 1.27
CA GLY A 148 9.98 -12.43 1.00
C GLY A 148 11.44 -12.49 0.55
N GLY A 149 11.85 -11.64 -0.40
CA GLY A 149 13.22 -11.61 -0.92
C GLY A 149 14.29 -11.41 0.15
N ALA A 150 14.02 -10.57 1.16
CA ALA A 150 14.93 -10.37 2.29
C ALA A 150 15.10 -11.63 3.16
N MET A 151 14.02 -12.37 3.41
CA MET A 151 14.08 -13.61 4.19
C MET A 151 14.83 -14.71 3.46
N VAL A 152 14.63 -14.81 2.13
CA VAL A 152 15.41 -15.78 1.35
C VAL A 152 16.87 -15.38 1.28
N ALA A 153 17.18 -14.10 1.05
CA ALA A 153 18.56 -13.61 1.03
C ALA A 153 19.30 -13.94 2.32
N ARG A 154 18.66 -13.68 3.45
CA ARG A 154 19.18 -14.01 4.77
C ARG A 154 19.49 -15.50 4.91
N THR A 155 18.54 -16.34 4.53
CA THR A 155 18.64 -17.80 4.75
C THR A 155 19.71 -18.42 3.87
N LEU A 156 19.72 -18.08 2.57
CA LEU A 156 20.73 -18.59 1.64
C LEU A 156 22.14 -18.10 1.97
N ALA A 157 22.30 -16.82 2.33
CA ALA A 157 23.61 -16.28 2.70
C ALA A 157 24.15 -16.92 3.99
N ARG A 158 23.28 -17.15 5.00
CA ARG A 158 23.67 -17.87 6.23
C ARG A 158 24.10 -19.32 5.97
N ALA A 159 23.57 -19.95 4.92
CA ALA A 159 24.01 -21.25 4.45
C ALA A 159 25.32 -21.21 3.63
N GLY A 160 25.93 -20.04 3.47
CA GLY A 160 27.23 -19.87 2.82
C GLY A 160 27.19 -19.65 1.31
N LEU A 161 26.01 -19.45 0.71
CA LEU A 161 25.90 -19.15 -0.72
C LEU A 161 26.31 -17.71 -1.02
N ASP A 162 26.95 -17.48 -2.17
CA ASP A 162 27.11 -16.14 -2.73
C ASP A 162 25.75 -15.66 -3.28
N VAL A 163 25.16 -14.68 -2.60
CA VAL A 163 23.81 -14.17 -2.90
C VAL A 163 23.89 -12.73 -3.40
N VAL A 164 23.25 -12.48 -4.55
CA VAL A 164 23.02 -11.13 -5.07
C VAL A 164 21.52 -10.81 -5.06
N VAL A 165 21.14 -9.70 -4.43
CA VAL A 165 19.78 -9.16 -4.44
C VAL A 165 19.71 -7.96 -5.38
N LEU A 166 18.78 -7.96 -6.34
CA LEU A 166 18.50 -6.83 -7.22
C LEU A 166 17.24 -6.11 -6.79
N GLU A 167 17.28 -4.78 -6.71
CA GLU A 167 16.15 -3.95 -6.34
C GLU A 167 15.99 -2.76 -7.31
N GLU A 168 14.75 -2.49 -7.75
CA GLU A 168 14.46 -1.36 -8.64
C GLU A 168 14.59 -0.02 -7.91
N GLY A 169 14.20 0.04 -6.64
CA GLY A 169 14.30 1.24 -5.82
C GLY A 169 15.70 1.49 -5.23
N ARG A 170 15.96 2.74 -4.87
CA ARG A 170 17.16 3.13 -4.11
C ARG A 170 17.04 2.79 -2.62
N ARG A 171 18.16 2.87 -1.91
CA ARG A 171 18.17 2.94 -0.44
C ARG A 171 17.76 4.35 0.02
N TRP A 172 16.91 4.40 1.04
CA TRP A 172 16.60 5.61 1.80
C TRP A 172 17.25 5.54 3.18
N THR A 173 17.70 6.68 3.69
CA THR A 173 18.31 6.83 5.02
C THR A 173 17.35 7.48 6.01
N VAL A 174 17.58 7.25 7.30
CA VAL A 174 16.81 7.92 8.36
C VAL A 174 16.97 9.43 8.30
N GLU A 175 18.15 9.92 7.91
CA GLU A 175 18.39 11.36 7.79
C GLU A 175 17.56 11.98 6.67
N GLU A 176 17.45 11.31 5.52
CA GLU A 176 16.54 11.73 4.46
C GLU A 176 15.09 11.73 4.93
N PHE A 177 14.66 10.73 5.71
CA PHE A 177 13.32 10.73 6.29
C PHE A 177 13.08 11.88 7.27
N ARG A 178 14.13 12.43 7.88
CA ARG A 178 14.05 13.56 8.83
C ARG A 178 14.12 14.93 8.17
N THR A 179 14.71 15.02 6.98
CA THR A 179 15.03 16.30 6.33
C THR A 179 14.28 16.53 5.03
N THR A 180 13.86 15.48 4.34
CA THR A 180 13.20 15.58 3.04
C THR A 180 11.72 15.91 3.19
N HIS A 181 11.23 16.78 2.30
CA HIS A 181 9.83 17.19 2.29
C HIS A 181 8.87 15.97 2.21
N PRO A 182 7.76 15.93 2.97
CA PRO A 182 6.84 14.78 3.00
C PRO A 182 6.35 14.30 1.62
N ILE A 183 6.04 15.23 0.71
CA ILE A 183 5.56 14.84 -0.64
C ILE A 183 6.64 14.20 -1.50
N ASP A 184 7.91 14.57 -1.31
CA ASP A 184 9.03 14.01 -2.06
C ASP A 184 9.41 12.63 -1.50
N ARG A 185 9.28 12.45 -0.17
CA ARG A 185 9.36 11.12 0.46
C ARG A 185 8.28 10.20 -0.11
N TYR A 186 7.02 10.65 -0.14
CA TYR A 186 5.91 9.88 -0.71
C TYR A 186 6.18 9.53 -2.20
N ALA A 187 6.39 10.52 -3.07
CA ALA A 187 6.57 10.26 -4.49
C ALA A 187 7.81 9.39 -4.80
N GLY A 188 8.87 9.52 -4.00
CA GLY A 188 10.08 8.74 -4.16
C GLY A 188 9.96 7.28 -3.68
N LEU A 189 9.21 7.05 -2.60
CA LEU A 189 9.04 5.73 -1.98
C LEU A 189 7.99 4.84 -2.68
N TYR A 190 7.02 5.41 -3.39
CA TYR A 190 5.95 4.65 -4.04
C TYR A 190 6.17 4.49 -5.55
N ARG A 191 5.87 3.29 -6.06
CA ARG A 191 5.79 3.03 -7.51
C ARG A 191 4.79 4.01 -8.14
N GLY A 192 5.18 4.57 -9.29
CA GLY A 192 4.36 5.56 -10.00
C GLY A 192 4.07 6.84 -9.19
N GLY A 193 4.88 7.14 -8.16
CA GLY A 193 4.65 8.26 -7.26
C GLY A 193 3.41 8.09 -6.37
N GLY A 194 2.91 6.86 -6.19
CA GLY A 194 1.69 6.58 -5.43
C GLY A 194 0.40 6.62 -6.25
N ALA A 195 0.50 6.73 -7.58
CA ALA A 195 -0.64 6.76 -8.50
C ALA A 195 -1.03 5.39 -9.09
N THR A 196 -0.62 4.28 -8.46
CA THR A 196 -0.97 2.94 -8.92
C THR A 196 -2.41 2.59 -8.55
N ILE A 197 -3.17 2.11 -9.55
CA ILE A 197 -4.60 1.79 -9.42
C ILE A 197 -4.92 0.41 -10.02
N ALA A 198 -5.85 -0.31 -9.40
CA ALA A 198 -6.55 -1.42 -10.02
C ALA A 198 -7.78 -0.91 -10.78
N LEU A 199 -7.87 -1.26 -12.05
CA LEU A 199 -9.02 -0.91 -12.89
C LEU A 199 -10.19 -1.86 -12.63
N GLY A 200 -11.35 -1.29 -12.38
CA GLY A 200 -12.60 -2.02 -12.23
C GLY A 200 -13.66 -1.15 -11.59
N ARG A 201 -14.72 -1.78 -11.08
CA ARG A 201 -15.83 -1.08 -10.43
C ARG A 201 -16.02 -1.59 -8.99
N PRO A 202 -15.72 -0.78 -7.96
CA PRO A 202 -15.02 0.51 -8.05
C PRO A 202 -13.53 0.34 -8.42
N SER A 203 -12.87 1.43 -8.82
CA SER A 203 -11.40 1.45 -8.91
C SER A 203 -10.80 1.39 -7.51
N VAL A 204 -9.62 0.77 -7.40
CA VAL A 204 -8.96 0.55 -6.10
C VAL A 204 -7.56 1.15 -6.14
N VAL A 205 -7.24 2.03 -5.19
CA VAL A 205 -5.87 2.57 -5.05
C VAL A 205 -4.95 1.50 -4.46
N LEU A 206 -3.77 1.31 -5.03
CA LEU A 206 -2.79 0.29 -4.63
C LEU A 206 -1.41 0.90 -4.35
N PRO A 207 -1.14 1.33 -3.11
CA PRO A 207 0.19 1.84 -2.75
C PRO A 207 1.21 0.69 -2.72
N ILE A 208 2.25 0.78 -3.57
CA ILE A 208 3.30 -0.23 -3.68
C ILE A 208 4.65 0.45 -3.47
N GLY A 209 5.45 -0.04 -2.51
CA GLY A 209 6.76 0.53 -2.21
C GLY A 209 7.81 0.18 -3.27
N ARG A 210 8.73 1.11 -3.51
CA ARG A 210 9.87 0.98 -4.41
C ARG A 210 11.11 1.56 -3.72
N ALA A 211 11.77 0.72 -2.93
CA ALA A 211 12.97 1.04 -2.17
C ALA A 211 13.68 -0.26 -1.78
N VAL A 212 14.95 -0.18 -1.35
CA VAL A 212 15.61 -1.31 -0.66
C VAL A 212 14.80 -1.67 0.59
N GLY A 213 14.19 -2.85 0.60
CA GLY A 213 13.19 -3.29 1.58
C GLY A 213 11.74 -3.36 1.07
N GLY A 214 11.48 -2.90 -0.16
CA GLY A 214 10.18 -2.91 -0.83
C GLY A 214 9.06 -2.20 -0.06
N THR A 215 7.83 -2.70 -0.16
CA THR A 215 6.65 -2.18 0.57
C THR A 215 6.81 -2.23 2.10
N THR A 216 7.73 -3.04 2.63
CA THR A 216 8.01 -3.04 4.07
C THR A 216 8.65 -1.75 4.54
N VAL A 217 9.11 -0.84 3.67
CA VAL A 217 9.61 0.49 4.08
C VAL A 217 8.45 1.43 4.41
N VAL A 218 7.30 1.26 3.76
CA VAL A 218 6.17 2.21 3.78
C VAL A 218 4.89 1.66 4.41
N ASN A 219 4.83 0.38 4.77
CA ASN A 219 3.65 -0.17 5.44
C ASN A 219 3.46 0.40 6.85
N SER A 220 2.33 0.09 7.48
CA SER A 220 1.99 0.48 8.85
C SER A 220 2.75 -0.28 9.92
N GLY A 221 3.40 -1.40 9.56
CA GLY A 221 4.09 -2.29 10.49
C GLY A 221 3.20 -3.31 11.20
N THR A 222 1.91 -3.41 10.85
CA THR A 222 0.99 -4.43 11.37
C THR A 222 1.46 -5.85 11.03
N CYS A 223 1.42 -6.74 12.02
CA CYS A 223 1.96 -8.10 11.95
C CYS A 223 0.99 -9.10 12.59
N TYR A 224 0.13 -9.72 11.78
CA TYR A 224 -0.73 -10.82 12.20
C TYR A 224 -0.25 -12.13 11.62
N ARG A 225 -0.34 -13.21 12.41
CA ARG A 225 -0.30 -14.57 11.87
C ARG A 225 -1.53 -14.79 10.99
N PRO A 226 -1.42 -15.55 9.88
CA PRO A 226 -2.60 -15.97 9.14
C PRO A 226 -3.51 -16.78 10.08
N PRO A 227 -4.84 -16.58 10.07
CA PRO A 227 -5.76 -17.36 10.90
C PRO A 227 -5.59 -18.87 10.69
N ALA A 228 -5.81 -19.67 11.73
CA ALA A 228 -5.61 -21.12 11.67
C ALA A 228 -6.48 -21.79 10.58
N GLU A 229 -7.67 -21.26 10.30
CA GLU A 229 -8.50 -21.67 9.17
C GLU A 229 -7.81 -21.44 7.82
N VAL A 230 -7.22 -20.27 7.63
CA VAL A 230 -6.51 -19.91 6.39
C VAL A 230 -5.30 -20.82 6.19
N GLN A 231 -4.56 -21.13 7.26
CA GLN A 231 -3.44 -22.06 7.21
C GLN A 231 -3.89 -23.47 6.79
N ARG A 232 -4.97 -23.99 7.42
CA ARG A 232 -5.57 -25.27 7.03
C ARG A 232 -6.06 -25.26 5.59
N ARG A 233 -6.71 -24.17 5.15
CA ARG A 233 -7.15 -23.99 3.77
C ARG A 233 -5.99 -24.12 2.79
N TRP A 234 -4.87 -23.43 3.03
CA TRP A 234 -3.69 -23.53 2.17
C TRP A 234 -3.12 -24.95 2.12
N ARG A 235 -3.04 -25.64 3.26
CA ARG A 235 -2.53 -27.01 3.33
C ARG A 235 -3.48 -28.02 2.67
N ASP A 236 -4.75 -28.00 3.05
CA ASP A 236 -5.70 -29.07 2.73
C ASP A 236 -6.39 -28.87 1.36
N GLU A 237 -6.75 -27.63 1.00
CA GLU A 237 -7.45 -27.34 -0.26
C GLU A 237 -6.47 -27.15 -1.41
N PHE A 238 -5.35 -26.47 -1.19
CA PHE A 238 -4.36 -26.19 -2.24
C PHE A 238 -3.19 -27.18 -2.26
N GLY A 239 -3.08 -28.06 -1.27
CA GLY A 239 -1.95 -28.99 -1.15
C GLY A 239 -0.63 -28.26 -0.96
N LEU A 240 -0.61 -27.07 -0.35
CA LEU A 240 0.59 -26.26 -0.20
C LEU A 240 1.49 -26.86 0.90
N ALA A 241 2.54 -27.57 0.52
CA ALA A 241 3.48 -28.19 1.45
C ALA A 241 4.20 -27.15 2.34
N LEU A 242 4.39 -25.92 1.86
CA LEU A 242 4.93 -24.82 2.66
C LEU A 242 4.03 -24.43 3.86
N ALA A 243 2.76 -24.81 3.84
CA ALA A 243 1.79 -24.59 4.92
C ALA A 243 1.61 -25.81 5.84
N ASP A 244 2.56 -26.77 5.82
CA ASP A 244 2.67 -27.79 6.86
C ASP A 244 2.69 -27.14 8.25
N SER A 245 1.88 -27.66 9.18
CA SER A 245 1.55 -26.95 10.41
C SER A 245 2.74 -26.73 11.34
N ASP A 246 3.59 -27.74 11.50
CA ASP A 246 4.73 -27.65 12.42
C ASP A 246 5.80 -26.74 11.81
N ARG A 247 6.18 -27.00 10.55
CA ARG A 247 7.17 -26.17 9.83
C ARG A 247 6.72 -24.72 9.67
N LEU A 248 5.44 -24.48 9.39
CA LEU A 248 4.90 -23.12 9.25
C LEU A 248 4.92 -22.39 10.61
N THR A 249 4.60 -23.07 11.71
CA THR A 249 4.63 -22.47 13.04
C THR A 249 6.05 -22.01 13.40
N GLU A 250 7.05 -22.86 13.21
CA GLU A 250 8.46 -22.51 13.45
C GLU A 250 8.90 -21.29 12.62
N ARG A 251 8.50 -21.23 11.34
CA ARG A 251 8.80 -20.11 10.46
C ARG A 251 8.08 -18.83 10.89
N LEU A 252 6.83 -18.93 11.33
CA LEU A 252 6.09 -17.78 11.86
C LEU A 252 6.77 -17.24 13.13
N ASP A 253 7.26 -18.12 14.00
CA ASP A 253 8.00 -17.74 15.21
C ASP A 253 9.32 -17.01 14.87
N ASP A 254 10.10 -17.52 13.91
CA ASP A 254 11.32 -16.84 13.41
C ASP A 254 10.99 -15.47 12.81
N VAL A 255 9.93 -15.37 12.01
CA VAL A 255 9.49 -14.10 11.42
C VAL A 255 9.12 -13.08 12.50
N GLU A 256 8.33 -13.46 13.50
CA GLU A 256 7.92 -12.58 14.58
C GLU A 256 9.11 -12.15 15.45
N HIS A 257 10.05 -13.05 15.71
CA HIS A 257 11.30 -12.74 16.41
C HIS A 257 12.14 -11.73 15.63
N THR A 258 12.35 -11.98 14.34
CA THR A 258 13.10 -11.11 13.42
C THR A 258 12.50 -9.70 13.35
N LEU A 259 11.17 -9.65 13.25
CA LEU A 259 10.42 -8.40 13.17
C LEU A 259 10.23 -7.72 14.55
N ARG A 260 10.56 -8.43 15.65
CA ARG A 260 10.31 -8.00 17.03
C ARG A 260 8.87 -7.55 17.24
N VAL A 261 7.94 -8.41 16.84
CA VAL A 261 6.50 -8.12 16.90
C VAL A 261 6.05 -7.99 18.35
N ALA A 262 5.36 -6.90 18.66
CA ALA A 262 4.73 -6.69 19.96
C ALA A 262 3.45 -5.85 19.81
N PRO A 263 2.45 -5.98 20.71
CA PRO A 263 1.29 -5.11 20.73
C PRO A 263 1.68 -3.63 20.86
N VAL A 264 0.91 -2.75 20.24
CA VAL A 264 1.06 -1.30 20.42
C VAL A 264 0.92 -0.92 21.90
N PRO A 265 1.90 -0.22 22.50
CA PRO A 265 1.75 0.29 23.86
C PRO A 265 0.64 1.35 23.95
N LEU A 266 -0.18 1.28 25.01
CA LEU A 266 -1.30 2.20 25.22
C LEU A 266 -0.83 3.66 25.35
N GLU A 267 0.36 3.89 25.91
CA GLU A 267 0.99 5.22 26.05
C GLU A 267 1.11 5.96 24.70
N VAL A 268 1.49 5.26 23.63
CA VAL A 268 1.81 5.86 22.32
C VAL A 268 0.70 5.67 21.28
N MET A 269 -0.38 4.98 21.65
CA MET A 269 -1.51 4.64 20.76
C MET A 269 -2.19 5.86 20.13
N GLY A 270 -2.27 6.97 20.87
CA GLY A 270 -3.03 8.17 20.48
C GLY A 270 -4.54 8.04 20.74
N ARG A 271 -5.25 9.16 20.68
CA ARG A 271 -6.70 9.23 20.99
C ARG A 271 -7.55 8.42 20.00
N ASN A 272 -7.18 8.39 18.72
CA ASN A 272 -7.91 7.61 17.70
C ASN A 272 -8.02 6.12 18.05
N GLY A 273 -6.94 5.50 18.54
CA GLY A 273 -6.94 4.10 18.97
C GLY A 273 -7.74 3.88 20.25
N ARG A 274 -7.62 4.78 21.22
CA ARG A 274 -8.36 4.72 22.49
C ARG A 274 -9.87 4.79 22.26
N LEU A 275 -10.33 5.70 21.39
CA LEU A 275 -11.73 5.80 20.99
C LEU A 275 -12.28 4.49 20.41
N LEU A 276 -11.50 3.77 19.60
CA LEU A 276 -11.92 2.46 19.07
C LEU A 276 -12.06 1.42 20.20
N LEU A 277 -11.06 1.34 21.09
CA LEU A 277 -11.08 0.38 22.20
C LEU A 277 -12.24 0.63 23.17
N ASP A 278 -12.47 1.89 23.53
CA ASP A 278 -13.55 2.30 24.43
C ASP A 278 -14.94 2.03 23.81
N ALA A 279 -15.09 2.33 22.51
CA ALA A 279 -16.32 2.02 21.78
C ALA A 279 -16.55 0.52 21.65
N ALA A 280 -15.51 -0.27 21.37
CA ALA A 280 -15.61 -1.72 21.32
C ALA A 280 -16.01 -2.30 22.69
N ALA A 281 -15.42 -1.80 23.78
CA ALA A 281 -15.79 -2.20 25.14
C ALA A 281 -17.27 -1.88 25.46
N THR A 282 -17.74 -0.69 25.06
CA THR A 282 -19.14 -0.28 25.22
C THR A 282 -20.11 -1.19 24.47
N LEU A 283 -19.71 -1.69 23.30
CA LEU A 283 -20.49 -2.62 22.48
C LEU A 283 -20.32 -4.10 22.89
N GLY A 284 -19.43 -4.40 23.84
CA GLY A 284 -19.07 -5.77 24.21
C GLY A 284 -18.32 -6.53 23.13
N TRP A 285 -17.61 -5.83 22.24
CA TRP A 285 -16.89 -6.41 21.09
C TRP A 285 -15.44 -6.73 21.44
N ARG A 286 -14.91 -7.82 20.88
CA ARG A 286 -13.50 -8.19 21.05
C ARG A 286 -12.58 -7.22 20.29
N ALA A 287 -11.75 -6.49 21.02
CA ALA A 287 -10.76 -5.58 20.45
C ALA A 287 -9.44 -5.60 21.25
N ALA A 288 -8.33 -5.27 20.59
CA ALA A 288 -7.00 -5.25 21.19
C ALA A 288 -6.05 -4.26 20.49
N PRO A 289 -4.97 -3.82 21.15
CA PRO A 289 -3.86 -3.15 20.47
C PRO A 289 -3.26 -4.03 19.37
N ILE A 290 -2.96 -3.42 18.23
CA ILE A 290 -2.45 -4.16 17.06
C ILE A 290 -1.01 -4.66 17.32
N PRO A 291 -0.68 -5.92 17.00
CA PRO A 291 0.70 -6.40 16.98
C PRO A 291 1.49 -5.75 15.84
N ARG A 292 2.63 -5.12 16.14
CA ARG A 292 3.46 -4.40 15.17
C ARG A 292 4.96 -4.66 15.29
N ASN A 293 5.67 -4.55 14.17
CA ASN A 293 7.13 -4.56 14.09
C ASN A 293 7.71 -3.15 14.33
N ALA A 294 7.34 -2.49 15.42
CA ALA A 294 7.77 -1.11 15.67
C ALA A 294 8.36 -0.88 17.08
N PRO A 295 9.39 -1.64 17.49
CA PRO A 295 10.06 -1.41 18.77
C PRO A 295 10.58 0.04 18.85
N GLY A 296 10.36 0.73 19.97
CA GLY A 296 10.76 2.13 20.15
C GLY A 296 9.94 3.14 19.34
N CYS A 297 8.70 2.79 18.94
CA CYS A 297 7.78 3.75 18.34
C CYS A 297 7.21 4.71 19.38
N GLU A 298 7.23 6.00 19.06
CA GLU A 298 6.65 7.07 19.89
C GLU A 298 5.47 7.77 19.19
N GLY A 299 4.77 7.09 18.28
CA GLY A 299 3.50 7.60 17.75
C GLY A 299 3.59 8.83 16.84
N CYS A 300 4.51 8.85 15.87
CA CYS A 300 4.64 9.98 14.91
C CYS A 300 3.71 9.90 13.67
N CYS A 301 2.96 8.81 13.49
CA CYS A 301 2.10 8.56 12.31
C CYS A 301 2.75 8.69 10.90
N GLN A 302 4.09 8.67 10.77
CA GLN A 302 4.77 8.84 9.47
C GLN A 302 5.10 7.53 8.72
N CYS A 303 4.57 6.37 9.15
CA CYS A 303 4.99 5.06 8.59
C CYS A 303 4.83 4.98 7.06
N ALA A 304 3.79 5.60 6.52
CA ALA A 304 3.50 5.64 5.08
C ALA A 304 4.49 6.46 4.24
N ILE A 305 5.38 7.25 4.84
CA ILE A 305 6.34 8.11 4.13
C ILE A 305 7.78 7.95 4.67
N GLY A 306 8.06 6.80 5.28
CA GLY A 306 9.35 6.49 5.91
C GLY A 306 9.42 7.00 7.34
N CYS A 307 9.82 6.11 8.26
CA CYS A 307 9.86 6.44 9.68
C CYS A 307 11.10 7.33 9.98
N PRO A 308 10.94 8.59 10.43
CA PRO A 308 12.06 9.50 10.71
C PRO A 308 12.90 9.11 11.93
N ARG A 309 12.59 7.97 12.55
CA ARG A 309 13.25 7.44 13.74
C ARG A 309 13.79 6.03 13.53
N ASN A 310 13.56 5.42 12.36
CA ASN A 310 13.77 4.00 12.12
C ASN A 310 13.09 3.06 13.15
N ALA A 311 12.07 3.51 13.88
CA ALA A 311 11.35 2.68 14.85
C ALA A 311 10.54 1.56 14.19
N LYS A 312 9.92 1.85 13.04
CA LYS A 312 9.20 0.88 12.21
C LYS A 312 10.20 -0.07 11.54
N PHE A 313 10.35 -1.27 12.10
CA PHE A 313 11.42 -2.24 11.87
C PHE A 313 11.16 -3.11 10.62
N GLY A 314 11.14 -2.46 9.44
CA GLY A 314 11.04 -3.13 8.15
C GLY A 314 12.30 -3.94 7.80
N VAL A 315 12.26 -4.72 6.72
CA VAL A 315 13.32 -5.70 6.43
C VAL A 315 14.69 -5.09 6.10
N HIS A 316 14.71 -3.82 5.71
CA HIS A 316 15.92 -3.02 5.55
C HIS A 316 16.68 -2.74 6.86
N LEU A 317 16.07 -3.01 8.02
CA LEU A 317 16.66 -2.82 9.36
C LEU A 317 16.89 -4.14 10.12
N ASN A 318 16.45 -5.29 9.61
CA ASN A 318 16.67 -6.61 10.22
C ASN A 318 17.21 -7.66 9.23
N ALA A 319 16.35 -8.23 8.39
CA ALA A 319 16.68 -9.38 7.54
C ALA A 319 17.73 -9.05 6.46
N LEU A 320 17.65 -7.88 5.81
CA LEU A 320 18.67 -7.48 4.82
C LEU A 320 20.05 -7.23 5.49
N PRO A 321 20.14 -6.52 6.64
CA PRO A 321 21.39 -6.46 7.40
C PRO A 321 21.93 -7.82 7.82
N GLU A 322 21.07 -8.74 8.27
CA GLU A 322 21.47 -10.11 8.60
C GLU A 322 22.01 -10.87 7.36
N ALA A 323 21.39 -10.69 6.20
CA ALA A 323 21.87 -11.24 4.93
C ALA A 323 23.23 -10.66 4.54
N CYS A 324 23.40 -9.33 4.61
CA CYS A 324 24.66 -8.67 4.29
C CYS A 324 25.78 -9.05 5.25
N ALA A 325 25.49 -9.20 6.54
CA ALA A 325 26.45 -9.69 7.53
C ALA A 325 26.91 -11.13 7.22
N ALA A 326 26.04 -11.94 6.60
CA ALA A 326 26.36 -13.28 6.11
C ALA A 326 26.97 -13.28 4.68
N GLY A 327 27.25 -12.13 4.08
CA GLY A 327 27.95 -12.00 2.80
C GLY A 327 27.08 -11.63 1.60
N ALA A 328 25.75 -11.50 1.74
CA ALA A 328 24.89 -11.11 0.64
C ALA A 328 25.21 -9.68 0.13
N ARG A 329 25.11 -9.49 -1.18
CA ARG A 329 25.31 -8.21 -1.87
C ARG A 329 23.98 -7.70 -2.41
N ILE A 330 23.73 -6.40 -2.30
CA ILE A 330 22.53 -5.75 -2.83
C ILE A 330 22.96 -4.76 -3.92
N ILE A 331 22.30 -4.84 -5.08
CA ILE A 331 22.44 -3.87 -6.16
C ILE A 331 21.10 -3.13 -6.31
N SER A 332 21.08 -1.85 -5.94
CA SER A 332 19.90 -0.98 -6.04
C SER A 332 19.80 -0.32 -7.41
N ASP A 333 18.67 0.35 -7.69
CA ASP A 333 18.44 1.07 -8.95
C ASP A 333 18.60 0.15 -10.18
N ALA A 334 18.23 -1.13 -10.03
CA ALA A 334 18.33 -2.18 -11.02
C ALA A 334 16.97 -2.84 -11.25
N ARG A 335 16.31 -2.50 -12.36
CA ARG A 335 15.02 -3.11 -12.71
C ARG A 335 15.23 -4.38 -13.51
N VAL A 336 14.95 -5.54 -12.91
CA VAL A 336 15.00 -6.83 -13.61
C VAL A 336 13.93 -6.87 -14.72
N GLU A 337 14.37 -7.12 -15.95
CA GLU A 337 13.51 -7.16 -17.13
C GLU A 337 13.11 -8.58 -17.49
N ARG A 338 14.03 -9.54 -17.32
CA ARG A 338 13.82 -10.96 -17.60
C ARG A 338 14.79 -11.88 -16.85
N VAL A 339 14.35 -13.11 -16.64
CA VAL A 339 15.19 -14.25 -16.27
C VAL A 339 15.84 -14.79 -17.54
N LEU A 340 17.14 -15.08 -17.46
CA LEU A 340 17.91 -15.71 -18.52
C LEU A 340 17.83 -17.22 -18.32
N HIS A 341 17.58 -17.98 -19.40
CA HIS A 341 17.52 -19.43 -19.33
C HIS A 341 18.07 -20.08 -20.61
N ARG A 342 18.49 -21.34 -20.49
CA ARG A 342 18.98 -22.15 -21.60
C ARG A 342 18.54 -23.60 -21.39
N HIS A 343 17.93 -24.21 -22.41
CA HIS A 343 17.42 -25.59 -22.36
C HIS A 343 16.52 -25.86 -21.13
N GLY A 344 15.59 -24.94 -20.84
CA GLY A 344 14.67 -25.09 -19.72
C GLY A 344 15.27 -24.86 -18.33
N ARG A 345 16.53 -24.40 -18.22
CA ARG A 345 17.20 -24.12 -16.94
C ARG A 345 17.62 -22.65 -16.81
N ALA A 346 17.39 -22.05 -15.65
CA ALA A 346 17.83 -20.70 -15.32
C ALA A 346 19.35 -20.55 -15.43
N ARG A 347 19.80 -19.36 -15.87
CA ARG A 347 21.21 -18.97 -16.02
C ARG A 347 21.50 -17.57 -15.47
N GLY A 348 20.51 -16.95 -14.84
CA GLY A 348 20.64 -15.64 -14.23
C GLY A 348 19.48 -14.73 -14.58
N VAL A 349 19.70 -13.43 -14.48
CA VAL A 349 18.72 -12.40 -14.80
C VAL A 349 19.40 -11.23 -15.51
N ARG A 350 18.63 -10.53 -16.34
CA ARG A 350 19.01 -9.25 -16.92
C ARG A 350 18.22 -8.12 -16.30
N ALA A 351 18.91 -7.14 -15.77
CA ALA A 351 18.38 -5.89 -15.26
C ALA A 351 18.75 -4.70 -16.13
N ARG A 352 17.91 -3.67 -16.07
CA ARG A 352 18.15 -2.36 -16.65
C ARG A 352 18.57 -1.38 -15.56
N ARG A 353 19.69 -0.70 -15.78
CA ARG A 353 20.22 0.36 -14.91
C ARG A 353 19.42 1.66 -15.09
N ALA A 354 19.66 2.62 -14.20
CA ALA A 354 19.05 3.95 -14.28
C ALA A 354 19.41 4.70 -15.57
N ASP A 355 20.62 4.49 -16.11
CA ASP A 355 21.09 5.07 -17.37
C ASP A 355 20.58 4.34 -18.63
N GLY A 356 19.80 3.27 -18.46
CA GLY A 356 19.23 2.46 -19.54
C GLY A 356 20.13 1.32 -20.03
N THR A 357 21.37 1.19 -19.54
CA THR A 357 22.26 0.08 -19.91
C THR A 357 21.89 -1.22 -19.19
N ALA A 358 22.39 -2.35 -19.69
CA ALA A 358 22.11 -3.66 -19.14
C ALA A 358 23.09 -4.05 -18.02
N LEU A 359 22.58 -4.84 -17.07
CA LEU A 359 23.33 -5.51 -16.00
C LEU A 359 22.87 -6.97 -15.97
N ASP A 360 23.79 -7.91 -16.16
CA ASP A 360 23.50 -9.34 -16.04
C ASP A 360 24.04 -9.89 -14.73
N VAL A 361 23.20 -10.61 -13.99
CA VAL A 361 23.62 -11.39 -12.82
C VAL A 361 23.44 -12.86 -13.14
N LEU A 362 24.55 -13.59 -13.31
CA LEU A 362 24.58 -14.99 -13.69
C LEU A 362 24.49 -15.87 -12.44
N ALA A 363 23.47 -16.72 -12.40
CA ALA A 363 23.23 -17.70 -11.33
C ALA A 363 22.31 -18.81 -11.85
N ASP A 364 22.54 -20.04 -11.40
CA ASP A 364 21.69 -21.19 -11.73
C ASP A 364 20.44 -21.29 -10.85
N THR A 365 20.38 -20.47 -9.79
CA THR A 365 19.26 -20.39 -8.85
C THR A 365 18.72 -18.96 -8.84
N VAL A 366 17.49 -18.78 -9.33
CA VAL A 366 16.83 -17.48 -9.48
C VAL A 366 15.57 -17.46 -8.62
N LEU A 367 15.47 -16.47 -7.74
CA LEU A 367 14.36 -16.31 -6.82
C LEU A 367 13.60 -15.05 -7.21
N VAL A 368 12.35 -15.22 -7.64
CA VAL A 368 11.48 -14.12 -8.01
C VAL A 368 10.69 -13.65 -6.78
N ALA A 369 10.97 -12.43 -6.35
CA ALA A 369 10.32 -11.77 -5.22
C ALA A 369 9.89 -10.33 -5.57
N ALA A 370 9.41 -10.12 -6.80
CA ALA A 370 9.05 -8.81 -7.35
C ALA A 370 7.68 -8.28 -6.87
N GLY A 371 6.93 -9.09 -6.13
CA GLY A 371 5.60 -8.77 -5.61
C GLY A 371 4.48 -9.17 -6.57
N ALA A 372 3.26 -9.31 -6.03
CA ALA A 372 2.13 -9.88 -6.77
C ALA A 372 1.74 -9.12 -8.05
N THR A 373 2.06 -7.84 -8.16
CA THR A 373 1.77 -7.07 -9.38
C THR A 373 2.86 -7.19 -10.45
N GLU A 374 4.12 -7.43 -10.07
CA GLU A 374 5.24 -7.39 -11.02
C GLU A 374 5.74 -8.79 -11.40
N THR A 375 5.64 -9.77 -10.50
CA THR A 375 6.06 -11.16 -10.73
C THR A 375 5.44 -11.78 -12.00
N PRO A 376 4.12 -11.70 -12.25
CA PRO A 376 3.54 -12.26 -13.47
C PRO A 376 4.08 -11.62 -14.76
N GLY A 377 4.31 -10.31 -14.73
CA GLY A 377 4.88 -9.56 -15.86
C GLY A 377 6.31 -9.98 -16.15
N LEU A 378 7.13 -10.14 -15.12
CA LEU A 378 8.50 -10.63 -15.24
C LEU A 378 8.54 -12.04 -15.82
N LEU A 379 7.76 -12.96 -15.28
CA LEU A 379 7.73 -14.36 -15.73
C LEU A 379 7.30 -14.48 -17.21
N ARG A 380 6.31 -13.68 -17.64
CA ARG A 380 5.90 -13.61 -19.05
C ARG A 380 7.00 -13.08 -19.98
N ARG A 381 7.76 -12.07 -19.57
CA ARG A 381 8.89 -11.52 -20.37
C ARG A 381 10.11 -12.43 -20.41
N SER A 382 10.11 -13.47 -19.58
CA SER A 382 11.14 -14.49 -19.43
C SER A 382 10.74 -15.83 -20.07
N ASP A 383 9.72 -15.82 -20.94
CA ASP A 383 9.20 -16.99 -21.65
C ASP A 383 8.58 -18.10 -20.76
N PHE A 384 8.28 -17.78 -19.49
CA PHE A 384 7.57 -18.66 -18.54
C PHE A 384 6.08 -18.30 -18.41
N GLY A 385 5.53 -17.63 -19.43
CA GLY A 385 4.19 -17.07 -19.43
C GLY A 385 3.06 -18.04 -19.79
N ALA A 386 3.37 -19.30 -20.10
CA ALA A 386 2.44 -20.22 -20.75
C ALA A 386 1.31 -20.72 -19.82
N HIS A 387 1.53 -20.72 -18.50
CA HIS A 387 0.51 -21.22 -17.57
C HIS A 387 -0.74 -20.32 -17.58
N PRO A 388 -1.96 -20.86 -17.84
CA PRO A 388 -3.16 -20.05 -18.09
C PRO A 388 -3.63 -19.25 -16.87
N ARG A 389 -3.25 -19.66 -15.66
CA ARG A 389 -3.58 -18.98 -14.40
C ARG A 389 -2.54 -17.95 -13.95
N LEU A 390 -1.41 -17.82 -14.64
CA LEU A 390 -0.40 -16.82 -14.27
C LEU A 390 -0.96 -15.39 -14.43
N GLY A 391 -0.92 -14.61 -13.35
CA GLY A 391 -1.55 -13.30 -13.25
C GLY A 391 -3.05 -13.35 -13.00
N ARG A 392 -3.66 -14.50 -12.72
CA ARG A 392 -5.06 -14.60 -12.24
C ARG A 392 -5.05 -14.78 -10.72
N ASN A 393 -6.23 -14.95 -10.10
CA ASN A 393 -6.34 -15.16 -8.65
C ASN A 393 -5.82 -14.00 -7.79
N LEU A 394 -5.86 -12.76 -8.32
CA LEU A 394 -5.42 -11.61 -7.55
C LEU A 394 -6.45 -11.31 -6.47
N ALA A 395 -6.07 -11.51 -5.21
CA ALA A 395 -6.74 -10.94 -4.05
C ALA A 395 -6.09 -9.60 -3.70
N LEU A 396 -6.89 -8.66 -3.24
CA LEU A 396 -6.43 -7.32 -2.85
C LEU A 396 -6.63 -7.02 -1.37
N HIS A 397 -7.51 -7.76 -0.69
CA HIS A 397 -7.98 -7.43 0.65
C HIS A 397 -8.55 -5.99 0.70
N PRO A 398 -9.63 -5.70 -0.06
CA PRO A 398 -10.14 -4.34 -0.22
C PRO A 398 -10.56 -3.74 1.11
N ALA A 399 -10.23 -2.46 1.25
CA ALA A 399 -10.44 -1.65 2.44
C ALA A 399 -11.36 -0.47 2.15
N THR A 400 -12.17 -0.12 3.13
CA THR A 400 -12.96 1.11 3.18
C THR A 400 -12.75 1.82 4.51
N MET A 401 -13.14 3.09 4.61
CA MET A 401 -12.87 3.93 5.76
C MET A 401 -14.06 4.83 6.05
N LEU A 402 -14.39 5.00 7.33
CA LEU A 402 -15.31 6.01 7.83
C LEU A 402 -14.55 6.98 8.71
N ALA A 403 -14.99 8.24 8.70
CA ALA A 403 -14.46 9.26 9.60
C ALA A 403 -15.58 9.78 10.50
N GLY A 404 -15.33 9.92 11.80
CA GLY A 404 -16.25 10.54 12.75
C GLY A 404 -15.74 11.91 13.17
N ARG A 405 -16.62 12.91 13.19
CA ARG A 405 -16.36 14.23 13.75
C ARG A 405 -16.79 14.26 15.22
N PHE A 406 -15.97 14.86 16.06
CA PHE A 406 -16.15 14.99 17.50
C PHE A 406 -16.20 16.47 17.92
N GLU A 407 -16.73 16.74 19.10
CA GLU A 407 -16.68 18.09 19.69
C GLU A 407 -15.26 18.45 20.14
N ASP A 408 -14.56 17.50 20.77
CA ASP A 408 -13.19 17.67 21.28
C ASP A 408 -12.12 17.21 20.28
N ASP A 409 -10.93 17.82 20.37
CA ASP A 409 -9.78 17.52 19.53
C ASP A 409 -9.29 16.07 19.65
N VAL A 410 -9.30 15.34 18.54
CA VAL A 410 -8.82 13.95 18.42
C VAL A 410 -7.35 13.91 18.03
N VAL A 411 -6.97 14.75 17.07
CA VAL A 411 -5.67 14.85 16.42
C VAL A 411 -5.14 13.47 16.05
N ALA A 412 -5.86 12.77 15.17
CA ALA A 412 -5.66 11.34 14.91
C ALA A 412 -4.24 10.95 14.47
N TRP A 413 -3.42 11.91 14.02
CA TRP A 413 -2.02 11.70 13.65
C TRP A 413 -1.02 11.84 14.83
N HIS A 414 -1.45 12.29 16.00
CA HIS A 414 -0.67 12.22 17.25
C HIS A 414 -0.86 10.85 17.89
N GLY A 415 -0.13 9.88 17.35
CA GLY A 415 -0.22 8.48 17.78
C GLY A 415 0.28 7.51 16.72
N VAL A 416 -0.03 6.24 16.95
CA VAL A 416 0.33 5.18 16.02
C VAL A 416 -0.65 5.15 14.84
N LEU A 417 -0.10 5.05 13.62
CA LEU A 417 -0.87 5.05 12.36
C LEU A 417 -1.99 3.98 12.35
N GLN A 418 -1.66 2.73 12.68
CA GLN A 418 -2.64 1.65 12.90
C GLN A 418 -2.45 1.07 14.28
N SER A 419 -3.34 1.37 15.22
CA SER A 419 -3.01 1.26 16.64
C SER A 419 -3.84 0.24 17.42
N ALA A 420 -5.11 0.09 17.09
CA ALA A 420 -6.04 -0.87 17.71
C ALA A 420 -6.92 -1.53 16.64
N ALA A 421 -7.33 -2.77 16.89
CA ALA A 421 -8.21 -3.53 16.00
C ALA A 421 -9.38 -4.16 16.75
N VAL A 422 -10.51 -4.31 16.07
CA VAL A 422 -11.68 -5.08 16.49
C VAL A 422 -11.73 -6.37 15.69
N HIS A 423 -11.78 -7.49 16.39
CA HIS A 423 -11.77 -8.85 15.82
C HIS A 423 -13.15 -9.51 15.79
N GLU A 424 -14.17 -8.86 16.36
CA GLU A 424 -15.51 -9.43 16.56
C GLU A 424 -16.13 -10.04 15.30
N LEU A 425 -15.92 -9.39 14.14
CA LEU A 425 -16.51 -9.79 12.85
C LEU A 425 -15.53 -10.55 11.94
N HIS A 426 -14.34 -10.87 12.42
CA HIS A 426 -13.29 -11.45 11.59
C HIS A 426 -13.64 -12.88 11.19
N GLU A 427 -13.88 -13.77 12.16
CA GLU A 427 -14.23 -15.18 11.88
C GLU A 427 -15.60 -15.32 11.19
N SER A 428 -16.57 -14.50 11.60
CA SER A 428 -17.95 -14.64 11.13
C SER A 428 -18.22 -14.02 9.75
N HIS A 429 -17.54 -12.93 9.42
CA HIS A 429 -17.81 -12.14 8.20
C HIS A 429 -16.56 -11.85 7.36
N GLY A 430 -15.36 -12.23 7.83
CA GLY A 430 -14.10 -11.89 7.18
C GLY A 430 -13.81 -10.38 7.24
N VAL A 431 -14.25 -9.69 8.31
CA VAL A 431 -14.09 -8.24 8.48
C VAL A 431 -13.14 -7.93 9.63
N LEU A 432 -12.05 -7.23 9.34
CA LEU A 432 -11.13 -6.69 10.35
C LEU A 432 -11.22 -5.17 10.36
N ILE A 433 -11.59 -4.59 11.50
CA ILE A 433 -11.71 -3.14 11.68
C ILE A 433 -10.51 -2.64 12.49
N GLU A 434 -9.94 -1.52 12.08
CA GLU A 434 -8.76 -0.91 12.70
C GLU A 434 -8.94 0.59 12.90
N ALA A 435 -8.42 1.10 14.01
CA ALA A 435 -8.16 2.52 14.17
C ALA A 435 -6.95 2.84 13.30
N THR A 436 -7.20 3.57 12.22
CA THR A 436 -6.18 3.93 11.24
C THR A 436 -6.11 5.44 11.10
N SER A 437 -4.93 5.97 10.83
CA SER A 437 -4.70 7.38 10.54
C SER A 437 -3.74 7.50 9.36
N THR A 438 -3.42 8.71 8.96
CA THR A 438 -2.45 9.01 7.90
C THR A 438 -1.42 10.00 8.43
N PRO A 439 -0.29 10.18 7.73
CA PRO A 439 0.56 11.33 7.99
C PRO A 439 -0.29 12.63 7.98
N PRO A 440 0.05 13.61 8.84
CA PRO A 440 -0.72 14.85 8.99
C PRO A 440 -0.94 15.54 7.64
N GLY A 441 -2.17 16.00 7.41
CA GLY A 441 -2.60 16.65 6.16
C GLY A 441 -2.76 15.73 4.94
N MET A 442 -2.03 14.62 4.86
CA MET A 442 -2.01 13.74 3.69
C MET A 442 -3.27 12.86 3.55
N GLY A 443 -4.05 12.67 4.62
CA GLY A 443 -5.33 11.96 4.60
C GLY A 443 -6.52 12.79 4.13
N SER A 444 -6.35 14.10 3.94
CA SER A 444 -7.45 15.02 3.60
C SER A 444 -8.13 14.73 2.26
N MET A 445 -7.51 13.91 1.40
CA MET A 445 -8.06 13.50 0.09
C MET A 445 -9.44 12.82 0.16
N VAL A 446 -9.84 12.32 1.33
CA VAL A 446 -11.15 11.67 1.54
C VAL A 446 -12.25 12.66 1.92
N PHE A 447 -11.94 13.92 2.23
CA PHE A 447 -12.94 14.89 2.65
C PHE A 447 -13.88 15.29 1.50
N PRO A 448 -15.17 15.51 1.82
CA PRO A 448 -16.18 15.75 0.81
C PRO A 448 -16.22 17.19 0.35
N GLY A 449 -17.01 17.40 -0.71
CA GLY A 449 -17.30 18.74 -1.20
C GLY A 449 -16.15 19.41 -1.91
N TYR A 450 -16.39 20.68 -2.23
CA TYR A 450 -15.45 21.62 -2.82
C TYR A 450 -15.73 23.00 -2.18
N GLY A 451 -14.80 23.95 -2.30
CA GLY A 451 -15.04 25.30 -1.79
C GLY A 451 -15.19 25.34 -0.27
N ALA A 452 -16.24 26.01 0.21
CA ALA A 452 -16.47 26.25 1.63
C ALA A 452 -16.68 24.94 2.42
N GLU A 453 -17.40 23.97 1.86
CA GLU A 453 -17.65 22.67 2.52
C GLU A 453 -16.33 21.95 2.80
N LEU A 454 -15.46 21.87 1.78
CA LEU A 454 -14.18 21.19 1.88
C LEU A 454 -13.23 21.89 2.86
N LEU A 455 -13.19 23.23 2.85
CA LEU A 455 -12.40 24.01 3.80
C LEU A 455 -12.88 23.81 5.24
N GLY A 456 -14.20 23.76 5.47
CA GLY A 456 -14.74 23.44 6.80
C GLY A 456 -14.29 22.07 7.34
N TRP A 457 -14.17 21.07 6.47
CA TRP A 457 -13.59 19.76 6.84
C TRP A 457 -12.09 19.84 7.13
N LEU A 458 -11.34 20.65 6.38
CA LEU A 458 -9.91 20.86 6.63
C LEU A 458 -9.66 21.57 7.96
N ASP A 459 -10.48 22.58 8.28
CA ASP A 459 -10.39 23.34 9.54
C ASP A 459 -10.73 22.48 10.76
N THR A 460 -11.67 21.54 10.60
CA THR A 460 -12.09 20.63 11.67
C THR A 460 -11.36 19.29 11.67
N ALA A 461 -10.36 19.10 10.79
CA ALA A 461 -9.58 17.87 10.72
C ALA A 461 -8.95 17.43 12.07
N PRO A 462 -8.51 18.33 12.97
CA PRO A 462 -8.06 17.95 14.32
C PRO A 462 -9.13 17.25 15.17
N ARG A 463 -10.43 17.36 14.83
CA ARG A 463 -11.55 16.74 15.57
C ARG A 463 -12.10 15.49 14.90
N VAL A 464 -11.34 14.93 13.95
CA VAL A 464 -11.75 13.76 13.19
C VAL A 464 -11.00 12.51 13.67
N ALA A 465 -11.74 11.43 13.92
CA ALA A 465 -11.21 10.08 14.10
C ALA A 465 -11.53 9.23 12.86
N THR A 466 -10.68 8.27 12.53
CA THR A 466 -10.84 7.44 11.32
C THR A 466 -10.71 5.96 11.66
N PHE A 467 -11.74 5.21 11.30
CA PHE A 467 -11.74 3.74 11.38
C PHE A 467 -11.75 3.19 9.96
N GLY A 468 -10.88 2.22 9.72
CA GLY A 468 -10.78 1.49 8.46
C GLY A 468 -11.23 0.05 8.66
N ALA A 469 -11.82 -0.54 7.64
CA ALA A 469 -12.13 -1.97 7.65
C ALA A 469 -11.66 -2.61 6.35
N MET A 470 -11.09 -3.80 6.48
CA MET A 470 -10.70 -4.64 5.37
C MET A 470 -11.58 -5.88 5.33
N VAL A 471 -11.88 -6.37 4.11
CA VAL A 471 -12.70 -7.57 3.92
C VAL A 471 -11.94 -8.66 3.16
N ALA A 472 -11.96 -9.88 3.69
CA ALA A 472 -11.36 -11.06 3.07
C ALA A 472 -12.02 -11.33 1.70
N ASP A 473 -11.33 -11.06 0.60
CA ASP A 473 -11.86 -11.23 -0.75
C ASP A 473 -11.52 -12.58 -1.39
N ARG A 474 -12.30 -12.97 -2.41
CA ARG A 474 -12.17 -14.29 -3.07
C ARG A 474 -11.09 -14.40 -4.15
N GLY A 475 -10.24 -13.39 -4.35
CA GLY A 475 -9.19 -13.44 -5.37
C GLY A 475 -9.70 -13.35 -6.80
N VAL A 476 -10.58 -12.39 -7.09
CA VAL A 476 -11.26 -12.26 -8.40
C VAL A 476 -10.51 -11.41 -9.42
N GLY A 477 -9.38 -10.81 -9.04
CA GLY A 477 -8.63 -9.91 -9.90
C GLY A 477 -7.66 -10.62 -10.85
N SER A 478 -6.98 -9.80 -11.65
CA SER A 478 -5.89 -10.25 -12.52
C SER A 478 -4.86 -9.15 -12.80
N VAL A 479 -3.67 -9.60 -13.16
CA VAL A 479 -2.52 -8.78 -13.55
C VAL A 479 -2.03 -9.22 -14.93
N SER A 480 -2.11 -8.29 -15.88
CA SER A 480 -1.55 -8.44 -17.22
C SER A 480 -0.52 -7.33 -17.48
N SER A 481 0.01 -7.30 -18.70
CA SER A 481 0.91 -6.23 -19.13
C SER A 481 0.47 -5.68 -20.49
N VAL A 482 0.53 -4.37 -20.67
CA VAL A 482 0.20 -3.68 -21.93
C VAL A 482 1.36 -2.75 -22.27
N ARG A 483 1.99 -2.96 -23.45
CA ARG A 483 3.17 -2.18 -23.88
C ARG A 483 4.31 -2.14 -22.84
N GLY A 484 4.48 -3.22 -22.08
CA GLY A 484 5.51 -3.34 -21.04
C GLY A 484 5.10 -2.82 -19.65
N GLU A 485 3.97 -2.13 -19.53
CA GLU A 485 3.44 -1.62 -18.26
C GLU A 485 2.49 -2.61 -17.58
N THR A 486 2.53 -2.66 -16.26
CA THR A 486 1.65 -3.51 -15.44
C THR A 486 0.21 -2.98 -15.46
N LEU A 487 -0.73 -3.85 -15.81
CA LEU A 487 -2.16 -3.55 -15.77
C LEU A 487 -2.84 -4.44 -14.73
N VAL A 488 -3.36 -3.82 -13.67
CA VAL A 488 -4.11 -4.51 -12.62
C VAL A 488 -5.61 -4.33 -12.88
N ARG A 489 -6.36 -5.42 -12.91
CA ARG A 489 -7.82 -5.43 -13.03
C ARG A 489 -8.45 -6.11 -11.83
N TYR A 490 -9.45 -5.49 -11.23
CA TYR A 490 -10.14 -6.03 -10.07
C TYR A 490 -11.59 -5.55 -10.06
N ASN A 491 -12.54 -6.49 -10.15
CA ASN A 491 -13.95 -6.19 -9.98
C ASN A 491 -14.43 -6.93 -8.74
N ILE A 492 -14.76 -6.19 -7.69
CA ILE A 492 -15.17 -6.77 -6.41
C ILE A 492 -16.40 -7.68 -6.61
N SER A 493 -16.39 -8.84 -5.95
CA SER A 493 -17.49 -9.79 -6.07
C SER A 493 -18.73 -9.31 -5.30
N ARG A 494 -19.92 -9.77 -5.70
CA ARG A 494 -21.17 -9.48 -4.96
C ARG A 494 -21.10 -9.94 -3.50
N ALA A 495 -20.43 -11.07 -3.25
CA ALA A 495 -20.26 -11.59 -1.89
C ALA A 495 -19.36 -10.68 -1.05
N ASP A 496 -18.30 -10.13 -1.63
CA ASP A 496 -17.37 -9.25 -0.91
C ASP A 496 -17.95 -7.84 -0.70
N ILE A 497 -18.82 -7.38 -1.60
CA ILE A 497 -19.66 -6.19 -1.38
C ILE A 497 -20.53 -6.34 -0.13
N ALA A 498 -21.15 -7.50 0.08
CA ALA A 498 -21.99 -7.72 1.25
C ALA A 498 -21.18 -7.60 2.55
N LYS A 499 -19.93 -8.06 2.55
CA LYS A 499 -18.99 -7.88 3.68
C LYS A 499 -18.66 -6.41 3.91
N LEU A 500 -18.46 -5.62 2.85
CA LEU A 500 -18.23 -4.17 2.97
C LEU A 500 -19.41 -3.44 3.61
N VAL A 501 -20.65 -3.81 3.27
CA VAL A 501 -21.85 -3.24 3.90
C VAL A 501 -21.86 -3.51 5.41
N VAL A 502 -21.57 -4.76 5.80
CA VAL A 502 -21.42 -5.13 7.23
C VAL A 502 -20.31 -4.32 7.90
N ALA A 503 -19.17 -4.16 7.22
CA ALA A 503 -18.04 -3.40 7.75
C ALA A 503 -18.36 -1.90 7.95
N ILE A 504 -19.04 -1.27 6.99
CA ILE A 504 -19.45 0.13 7.06
C ILE A 504 -20.43 0.36 8.21
N GLU A 505 -21.43 -0.52 8.35
CA GLU A 505 -22.37 -0.42 9.46
C GLU A 505 -21.66 -0.60 10.82
N ALA A 506 -20.76 -1.57 10.92
CA ALA A 506 -20.01 -1.85 12.15
C ALA A 506 -19.09 -0.68 12.55
N MET A 507 -18.37 -0.09 11.59
CA MET A 507 -17.57 1.12 11.84
C MET A 507 -18.45 2.30 12.28
N GLY A 508 -19.62 2.48 11.66
CA GLY A 508 -20.57 3.51 12.07
C GLY A 508 -21.05 3.31 13.52
N ARG A 509 -21.38 2.08 13.91
CA ARG A 509 -21.72 1.74 15.31
C ARG A 509 -20.60 2.12 16.27
N LEU A 510 -19.35 1.77 15.93
CA LEU A 510 -18.18 2.10 16.74
C LEU A 510 -18.00 3.63 16.84
N LEU A 511 -18.10 4.38 15.74
CA LEU A 511 -17.93 5.83 15.76
C LEU A 511 -19.02 6.54 16.60
N PHE A 512 -20.29 6.15 16.46
CA PHE A 512 -21.36 6.70 17.29
C PHE A 512 -21.23 6.31 18.76
N ALA A 513 -20.82 5.06 19.05
CA ALA A 513 -20.52 4.63 20.42
C ALA A 513 -19.32 5.37 21.02
N ALA A 514 -18.34 5.78 20.21
CA ALA A 514 -17.22 6.61 20.62
C ALA A 514 -17.61 8.08 20.91
N GLY A 515 -18.82 8.51 20.52
CA GLY A 515 -19.32 9.87 20.70
C GLY A 515 -19.18 10.78 19.47
N ALA A 516 -19.02 10.23 18.26
CA ALA A 516 -19.04 11.04 17.05
C ALA A 516 -20.42 11.72 16.86
N THR A 517 -20.41 13.03 16.61
CA THR A 517 -21.63 13.82 16.34
C THR A 517 -22.09 13.69 14.90
N GLU A 518 -21.17 13.36 14.00
CA GLU A 518 -21.39 13.20 12.58
C GLU A 518 -20.38 12.19 12.02
N VAL A 519 -20.81 11.34 11.10
CA VAL A 519 -19.98 10.34 10.42
C VAL A 519 -19.95 10.62 8.92
N LEU A 520 -18.76 10.81 8.38
CA LEU A 520 -18.47 10.80 6.95
C LEU A 520 -18.45 9.34 6.47
N THR A 521 -19.40 8.99 5.61
CA THR A 521 -19.67 7.60 5.22
C THR A 521 -18.91 7.16 3.97
N GLY A 522 -18.53 8.11 3.10
CA GLY A 522 -18.03 7.83 1.76
C GLY A 522 -19.06 7.22 0.80
N LEU A 523 -20.34 7.14 1.19
CA LEU A 523 -21.41 6.56 0.38
C LEU A 523 -21.99 7.60 -0.60
N PRO A 524 -22.17 7.25 -1.89
CA PRO A 524 -22.87 8.10 -2.85
C PRO A 524 -24.27 8.50 -2.36
N GLY A 525 -24.55 9.80 -2.37
CA GLY A 525 -25.86 10.34 -1.99
C GLY A 525 -26.14 10.41 -0.48
N ALA A 526 -25.18 10.01 0.37
CA ALA A 526 -25.29 10.10 1.82
C ALA A 526 -23.93 10.40 2.46
N THR A 527 -23.28 11.46 1.98
CA THR A 527 -21.91 11.83 2.33
C THR A 527 -21.67 11.85 3.84
N THR A 528 -22.55 12.50 4.60
CA THR A 528 -22.52 12.49 6.07
C THR A 528 -23.84 12.02 6.66
N VAL A 529 -23.77 11.46 7.87
CA VAL A 529 -24.93 11.02 8.66
C VAL A 529 -24.70 11.34 10.14
N THR A 530 -25.77 11.64 10.88
CA THR A 530 -25.70 12.02 12.30
C THR A 530 -26.26 10.96 13.25
N SER A 531 -26.69 9.80 12.72
CA SER A 531 -27.17 8.68 13.54
C SER A 531 -27.02 7.34 12.83
N LEU A 532 -27.00 6.25 13.62
CA LEU A 532 -26.95 4.89 13.09
C LEU A 532 -28.16 4.54 12.20
N PRO A 533 -29.42 4.87 12.55
CA PRO A 533 -30.56 4.63 11.65
C PRO A 533 -30.40 5.33 10.30
N ALA A 534 -29.85 6.56 10.27
CA ALA A 534 -29.57 7.27 9.04
C ALA A 534 -28.48 6.58 8.20
N LEU A 535 -27.43 6.04 8.84
CA LEU A 535 -26.41 5.24 8.16
C LEU A 535 -27.01 3.96 7.54
N GLN A 536 -27.81 3.22 8.30
CA GLN A 536 -28.48 2.01 7.81
C GLN A 536 -29.41 2.32 6.62
N ASP A 537 -30.06 3.47 6.65
CA ASP A 537 -30.92 3.95 5.59
C ASP A 537 -30.14 4.35 4.32
N ALA A 538 -28.98 4.98 4.49
CA ALA A 538 -28.04 5.24 3.41
C ALA A 538 -27.52 3.93 2.77
N LEU A 539 -27.14 2.94 3.59
CA LEU A 539 -26.66 1.64 3.13
C LEU A 539 -27.71 0.90 2.29
N ARG A 540 -28.99 0.98 2.67
CA ARG A 540 -30.09 0.38 1.88
C ARG A 540 -30.28 1.00 0.50
N ARG A 541 -29.89 2.27 0.33
CA ARG A 541 -30.01 3.00 -0.95
C ARG A 541 -28.75 3.01 -1.81
N CYS A 542 -27.60 2.64 -1.25
CA CYS A 542 -26.32 2.76 -1.92
C CYS A 542 -26.17 1.77 -3.09
N ASP A 543 -25.67 2.24 -4.23
CA ASP A 543 -25.12 1.37 -5.28
C ASP A 543 -23.69 0.97 -4.88
N PRO A 544 -23.39 -0.33 -4.68
CA PRO A 544 -22.05 -0.80 -4.34
C PRO A 544 -20.93 -0.35 -5.31
N LYS A 545 -21.28 0.00 -6.55
CA LYS A 545 -20.29 0.47 -7.54
C LYS A 545 -19.69 1.84 -7.22
N GLY A 546 -20.31 2.62 -6.35
CA GLY A 546 -19.82 3.94 -5.97
C GLY A 546 -19.00 3.98 -4.68
N LEU A 547 -18.66 2.82 -4.10
CA LEU A 547 -17.79 2.76 -2.93
C LEU A 547 -16.35 3.17 -3.28
N HIS A 548 -15.74 4.01 -2.46
CA HIS A 548 -14.30 4.29 -2.55
C HIS A 548 -13.51 3.21 -1.82
N LEU A 549 -12.66 2.49 -2.54
CA LEU A 549 -11.84 1.40 -1.98
C LEU A 549 -10.35 1.69 -2.15
N ALA A 550 -9.58 1.27 -1.14
CA ALA A 550 -8.13 1.13 -1.22
C ALA A 550 -7.76 -0.33 -0.96
N ALA A 551 -6.56 -0.73 -1.34
CA ALA A 551 -6.04 -2.03 -0.98
C ALA A 551 -4.52 -1.97 -0.82
N PHE A 552 -4.01 -2.76 0.12
CA PHE A 552 -2.60 -2.75 0.49
C PHE A 552 -1.97 -4.14 0.38
N HIS A 553 -2.77 -5.17 0.06
CA HIS A 553 -2.38 -6.58 0.15
C HIS A 553 -2.61 -7.33 -1.17
N PRO A 554 -2.00 -6.92 -2.30
CA PRO A 554 -2.09 -7.70 -3.53
C PRO A 554 -1.37 -9.06 -3.36
N THR A 555 -2.06 -10.17 -3.63
CA THR A 555 -1.55 -11.54 -3.48
C THR A 555 -2.02 -12.48 -4.60
N GLY A 556 -1.44 -13.68 -4.68
CA GLY A 556 -2.02 -14.85 -5.39
C GLY A 556 -1.84 -14.95 -6.90
N THR A 557 -1.11 -14.03 -7.51
CA THR A 557 -0.96 -13.93 -8.97
C THR A 557 0.00 -14.95 -9.60
N ALA A 558 0.73 -15.70 -8.79
CA ALA A 558 1.51 -16.87 -9.17
C ALA A 558 1.32 -17.95 -8.11
N ALA A 559 0.05 -18.25 -7.80
CA ALA A 559 -0.36 -19.13 -6.71
C ALA A 559 0.41 -20.46 -6.72
N ALA A 560 0.85 -20.87 -5.53
CA ALA A 560 1.53 -22.13 -5.27
C ALA A 560 0.53 -23.20 -4.81
N GLY A 561 0.74 -24.45 -5.26
CA GLY A 561 -0.08 -25.59 -4.86
C GLY A 561 0.18 -26.83 -5.71
N VAL A 562 -0.39 -27.95 -5.27
CA VAL A 562 -0.13 -29.27 -5.86
C VAL A 562 -0.79 -29.43 -7.24
N ASP A 563 -1.92 -28.75 -7.50
CA ASP A 563 -2.64 -28.84 -8.76
C ASP A 563 -1.95 -27.99 -9.85
N ALA A 564 -1.28 -28.67 -10.78
CA ALA A 564 -0.56 -28.06 -11.89
C ALA A 564 -1.44 -27.40 -12.97
N GLN A 565 -2.77 -27.56 -12.93
CA GLN A 565 -3.70 -26.83 -13.80
C GLN A 565 -4.11 -25.48 -13.19
N LEU A 566 -4.13 -25.41 -11.86
CA LEU A 566 -4.54 -24.23 -11.11
C LEU A 566 -3.36 -23.35 -10.67
N CYS A 567 -2.22 -23.97 -10.34
CA CYS A 567 -1.09 -23.35 -9.70
C CYS A 567 0.14 -23.30 -10.62
N PRO A 568 0.56 -22.12 -11.12
CA PRO A 568 1.78 -21.99 -11.93
C PRO A 568 3.06 -22.31 -11.15
N VAL A 569 3.00 -22.23 -9.82
CA VAL A 569 4.09 -22.56 -8.91
C VAL A 569 3.70 -23.84 -8.18
N ASP A 570 4.65 -24.74 -7.96
CA ASP A 570 4.39 -25.97 -7.22
C ASP A 570 4.26 -25.74 -5.71
N GLU A 571 3.91 -26.79 -4.98
CA GLU A 571 3.67 -26.77 -3.55
C GLU A 571 4.90 -26.43 -2.69
N THR A 572 6.10 -26.40 -3.29
CA THR A 572 7.38 -26.07 -2.65
C THR A 572 7.90 -24.68 -3.03
N GLY A 573 7.25 -24.01 -3.99
CA GLY A 573 7.64 -22.70 -4.49
C GLY A 573 8.45 -22.70 -5.79
N ARG A 574 8.64 -23.86 -6.45
CA ARG A 574 9.30 -23.92 -7.77
C ARG A 574 8.35 -23.49 -8.86
N LEU A 575 8.84 -22.69 -9.80
CA LEU A 575 8.08 -22.34 -10.98
C LEU A 575 7.97 -23.55 -11.92
N ARG A 576 6.76 -23.91 -12.31
CA ARG A 576 6.56 -25.05 -13.22
C ARG A 576 7.07 -24.72 -14.62
N GLY A 577 7.72 -25.70 -15.26
CA GLY A 577 8.20 -25.60 -16.65
C GLY A 577 9.60 -25.02 -16.80
N VAL A 578 10.32 -24.75 -15.71
CA VAL A 578 11.72 -24.32 -15.75
C VAL A 578 12.47 -24.79 -14.49
N ASP A 579 13.70 -25.26 -14.68
CA ASP A 579 14.59 -25.62 -13.58
C ASP A 579 15.32 -24.39 -13.04
N GLY A 580 15.43 -24.32 -11.71
CA GLY A 580 16.22 -23.29 -11.03
C GLY A 580 15.52 -21.94 -10.86
N VAL A 581 14.22 -21.84 -11.14
CA VAL A 581 13.42 -20.63 -10.83
C VAL A 581 12.43 -20.93 -9.71
N TRP A 582 12.45 -20.08 -8.68
CA TRP A 582 11.59 -20.16 -7.51
C TRP A 582 10.84 -18.84 -7.32
N VAL A 583 9.68 -18.88 -6.67
CA VAL A 583 8.89 -17.68 -6.36
C VAL A 583 8.70 -17.58 -4.85
N ALA A 584 9.04 -16.43 -4.28
CA ALA A 584 9.09 -16.24 -2.82
C ALA A 584 8.53 -14.86 -2.41
N ASP A 585 7.36 -14.49 -2.94
CA ASP A 585 6.65 -13.26 -2.56
C ASP A 585 5.14 -13.48 -2.44
N ALA A 586 4.39 -12.40 -2.23
CA ALA A 586 2.93 -12.40 -2.09
C ALA A 586 2.16 -13.11 -3.21
N SER A 587 2.75 -13.25 -4.40
CA SER A 587 2.12 -13.92 -5.53
C SER A 587 1.87 -15.41 -5.30
N ILE A 588 2.63 -16.07 -4.42
CA ILE A 588 2.49 -17.52 -4.16
C ILE A 588 1.33 -17.88 -3.24
N LEU A 589 0.81 -16.91 -2.47
CA LEU A 589 -0.30 -17.13 -1.54
C LEU A 589 -1.55 -17.56 -2.32
N PRO A 590 -2.05 -18.80 -2.17
CA PRO A 590 -3.08 -19.31 -3.08
C PRO A 590 -4.47 -18.73 -2.84
N SER A 591 -4.71 -18.09 -1.69
CA SER A 591 -5.94 -17.36 -1.37
C SER A 591 -5.63 -16.14 -0.48
N CYS A 592 -6.63 -15.27 -0.28
CA CYS A 592 -6.50 -14.11 0.62
C CYS A 592 -6.09 -14.57 2.03
N PRO A 593 -5.10 -13.92 2.66
CA PRO A 593 -4.66 -14.28 4.01
C PRO A 593 -5.58 -13.73 5.12
N GLU A 594 -6.60 -12.93 4.76
CA GLU A 594 -7.61 -12.34 5.66
C GLU A 594 -7.08 -11.35 6.71
N VAL A 595 -5.76 -11.26 6.84
CA VAL A 595 -5.03 -10.28 7.64
C VAL A 595 -3.89 -9.66 6.83
N ASN A 596 -3.10 -8.76 7.43
CA ASN A 596 -1.93 -8.17 6.78
C ASN A 596 -0.92 -9.28 6.41
N PRO A 597 -0.49 -9.37 5.14
CA PRO A 597 0.19 -10.55 4.62
C PRO A 597 1.68 -10.60 4.93
N GLN A 598 2.30 -9.55 5.49
CA GLN A 598 3.76 -9.47 5.66
C GLN A 598 4.33 -10.72 6.34
N VAL A 599 3.75 -11.11 7.47
CA VAL A 599 4.21 -12.27 8.26
C VAL A 599 4.04 -13.56 7.46
N SER A 600 2.90 -13.74 6.79
CA SER A 600 2.63 -14.92 5.94
C SER A 600 3.61 -15.02 4.77
N ILE A 601 3.88 -13.90 4.07
CA ILE A 601 4.81 -13.84 2.95
C ILE A 601 6.22 -14.23 3.41
N MET A 602 6.67 -13.67 4.52
CA MET A 602 7.99 -13.93 5.07
C MET A 602 8.15 -15.38 5.50
N ALA A 603 7.13 -15.96 6.15
CA ALA A 603 7.16 -17.36 6.59
C ALA A 603 7.19 -18.35 5.41
N LEU A 604 6.35 -18.14 4.38
CA LEU A 604 6.41 -18.99 3.19
C LEU A 604 7.73 -18.82 2.43
N ALA A 605 8.29 -17.61 2.38
CA ALA A 605 9.59 -17.37 1.77
C ALA A 605 10.74 -18.09 2.48
N LEU A 606 10.73 -18.17 3.83
CA LEU A 606 11.67 -19.02 4.57
C LEU A 606 11.54 -20.49 4.12
N GLY A 607 10.30 -20.97 3.95
CA GLY A 607 10.10 -22.33 3.46
C GLY A 607 10.64 -22.56 2.05
N VAL A 608 10.43 -21.62 1.13
CA VAL A 608 11.04 -21.68 -0.21
C VAL A 608 12.57 -21.72 -0.11
N ALA A 609 13.17 -20.97 0.81
CA ALA A 609 14.62 -20.98 1.02
C ALA A 609 15.13 -22.37 1.48
N ASP A 610 14.42 -23.03 2.39
CA ASP A 610 14.75 -24.38 2.84
C ASP A 610 14.70 -25.40 1.70
N GLU A 611 13.70 -25.30 0.83
CA GLU A 611 13.54 -26.18 -0.34
C GLU A 611 14.63 -25.91 -1.40
N VAL A 612 15.09 -24.66 -1.55
CA VAL A 612 16.25 -24.32 -2.39
C VAL A 612 17.53 -24.96 -1.86
N LEU A 613 17.77 -24.90 -0.55
CA LEU A 613 18.97 -25.51 0.05
C LEU A 613 18.94 -27.03 -0.05
N SER A 614 17.78 -27.64 0.21
CA SER A 614 17.58 -29.10 0.11
C SER A 614 17.72 -29.61 -1.33
N ALA A 615 17.46 -28.78 -2.33
CA ALA A 615 17.67 -29.13 -3.74
C ALA A 615 19.14 -29.11 -4.18
N ARG A 616 20.03 -28.53 -3.35
CA ARG A 616 21.46 -28.37 -3.62
C ARG A 616 22.34 -29.33 -2.84
N SER A 617 21.84 -29.88 -1.72
CA SER A 617 22.42 -31.01 -1.01
C SER A 617 22.22 -32.30 -1.78
#